data_AF-A0A355EKX0-F1
#
_entry.id   AF-A0A355EKX0-F1
#
_cell.length_a   1.000
_cell.length_b   1.000
_cell.length_c   1.000
_cell.angle_alpha   90.00
_cell.angle_beta   90.00
_cell.angle_gamma   90.00
#
_symmetry.space_group_name_H-M   'P 1'
#
loop_
_entity.id
_entity.type
_entity.pdbx_description
1 polymer ?
#
loop_
_entity_poly.entity_id
_entity_poly.type
_entity_poly.pdbx_seq_one_letter_code
_entity_poly.pdbx_strand_id
1 'polypeptide(L)'
;MTRQTTFTVLEKLPRLFTYADAGQLTGNANVFLTRALKAGYVARLARGSYFNSLVFRNQPPTVEEVACFARRPTYISCEWAMNYHGLLLQVPLTCTAITLHSTYGT
;
A
#
# COMPACT_ATOMS: atom_id res chain seq x y z
N MET A 1 12.08 8.29 -27.16
CA MET A 1 11.46 7.99 -25.85
C MET A 1 10.19 8.81 -25.72
N THR A 2 9.02 8.19 -25.86
CA THR A 2 7.72 8.88 -25.76
C THR A 2 7.51 9.37 -24.33
N ARG A 3 7.27 10.67 -24.15
CA ARG A 3 7.04 11.28 -22.83
C ARG A 3 5.72 10.76 -22.25
N GLN A 4 5.78 9.67 -21.48
CA GLN A 4 4.62 9.18 -20.74
C GLN A 4 4.23 10.22 -19.68
N THR A 5 2.95 10.58 -19.66
CA THR A 5 2.41 11.51 -18.66
C THR A 5 2.18 10.77 -17.35
N THR A 6 2.21 11.50 -16.23
CA THR A 6 2.02 10.91 -14.89
C THR A 6 0.74 10.06 -14.80
N PHE A 7 -0.32 10.51 -15.48
CA PHE A 7 -1.60 9.81 -15.55
C PHE A 7 -1.47 8.42 -16.23
N THR A 8 -0.83 8.35 -17.40
CA THR A 8 -0.66 7.08 -18.13
C THR A 8 0.15 6.02 -17.37
N VAL A 9 1.02 6.46 -16.47
CA VAL A 9 1.76 5.55 -15.57
C VAL A 9 0.86 5.08 -14.43
N LEU A 10 0.11 5.99 -13.81
CA LEU A 10 -0.78 5.65 -12.70
C LEU A 10 -1.92 4.74 -13.12
N GLU A 11 -2.45 4.84 -14.34
CA GLU A 11 -3.45 3.90 -14.86
C GLU A 11 -2.96 2.46 -14.93
N LYS A 12 -1.64 2.26 -15.11
CA LYS A 12 -1.03 0.92 -15.19
C LYS A 12 -0.64 0.37 -13.82
N LEU A 13 -0.54 1.22 -12.81
CA LEU A 13 -0.16 0.79 -11.47
C LEU A 13 -1.36 0.23 -10.72
N PRO A 14 -1.17 -0.88 -9.97
CA PRO A 14 -2.24 -1.43 -9.14
C PRO A 14 -2.65 -0.47 -8.02
N ARG A 15 -3.78 -0.78 -7.38
CA ARG A 15 -4.32 0.02 -6.26
C ARG A 15 -3.30 0.26 -5.15
N LEU A 16 -2.59 -0.80 -4.77
CA LEU A 16 -1.46 -0.77 -3.84
C LEU A 16 -0.21 -1.19 -4.59
N PHE A 17 0.83 -0.37 -4.53
CA PHE A 17 2.06 -0.62 -5.28
C PHE A 17 3.30 -0.24 -4.47
N THR A 18 4.42 -0.84 -4.83
CA THR A 18 5.71 -0.61 -4.19
C THR A 18 6.56 0.38 -4.99
N TYR A 19 7.63 0.89 -4.38
CA TYR A 19 8.65 1.66 -5.09
C TYR A 19 9.22 0.90 -6.30
N ALA A 20 9.38 -0.42 -6.18
CA ALA A 20 9.90 -1.27 -7.26
C ALA A 20 8.94 -1.28 -8.46
N ASP A 21 7.63 -1.40 -8.23
CA ASP A 21 6.61 -1.39 -9.29
C ASP A 21 6.61 -0.06 -10.05
N ALA A 22 6.74 1.07 -9.32
CA ALA A 22 6.89 2.38 -9.94
C ALA A 22 8.20 2.50 -10.75
N GLY A 23 9.27 1.84 -10.30
CA GLY A 23 10.56 1.79 -11.00
C GLY A 23 10.54 0.99 -12.29
N GLN A 24 9.69 -0.04 -12.39
CA GLN A 24 9.54 -0.81 -13.63
C GLN A 24 8.89 0.01 -14.76
N LEU A 25 8.03 0.97 -14.41
CA LEU A 25 7.28 1.77 -15.38
C LEU A 25 7.90 3.15 -15.64
N THR A 26 8.85 3.58 -14.82
CA THR A 26 9.43 4.93 -14.90
C THR A 26 10.95 4.89 -14.87
N GLY A 27 11.61 5.74 -15.66
CA GLY A 27 13.07 5.85 -15.64
C GLY A 27 13.64 6.45 -14.33
N ASN A 28 12.82 7.15 -13.54
CA ASN A 28 13.21 7.70 -12.24
C ASN A 28 12.02 7.72 -11.27
N ALA A 29 11.85 6.62 -10.53
CA ALA A 29 10.76 6.44 -9.58
C ALA A 29 10.75 7.50 -8.47
N ASN A 30 11.91 7.92 -7.95
CA ASN A 30 11.97 8.92 -6.88
C ASN A 30 11.37 10.26 -7.31
N VAL A 31 11.78 10.78 -8.48
CA VAL A 31 11.25 12.05 -9.00
C VAL A 31 9.76 11.92 -9.33
N PHE A 32 9.36 10.80 -9.92
CA PHE A 32 7.96 10.51 -10.22
C PHE A 32 7.09 10.50 -8.95
N LEU A 33 7.46 9.71 -7.94
CA LEU A 33 6.71 9.57 -6.70
C LEU A 33 6.69 10.86 -5.89
N THR A 34 7.79 11.60 -5.83
CA THR A 34 7.85 12.89 -5.14
C THR A 34 6.86 13.89 -5.75
N ARG A 35 6.80 13.95 -7.09
CA ARG A 35 5.84 14.80 -7.82
C ARG A 35 4.40 14.33 -7.62
N ALA A 36 4.16 13.02 -7.74
CA ALA A 36 2.83 12.44 -7.57
C ALA A 36 2.28 12.61 -6.15
N LEU A 37 3.13 12.48 -5.12
CA LEU A 37 2.79 12.75 -3.71
C LEU A 37 2.44 14.23 -3.51
N LYS A 38 3.27 15.15 -4.04
CA LYS A 38 3.02 16.59 -3.92
C LYS A 38 1.71 17.01 -4.62
N ALA A 39 1.35 16.33 -5.70
CA ALA A 39 0.09 16.55 -6.43
C ALA A 39 -1.13 15.83 -5.80
N GLY A 40 -0.93 14.98 -4.78
CA GLY A 40 -2.01 14.20 -4.15
C GLY A 40 -2.53 13.03 -4.99
N TYR A 41 -1.81 12.66 -6.06
CA TYR A 41 -2.19 11.55 -6.95
C TYR A 41 -1.92 10.17 -6.37
N VAL A 42 -0.99 10.12 -5.41
CA VAL A 42 -0.69 8.91 -4.64
C VAL A 42 -0.58 9.31 -3.17
N ALA A 43 -0.91 8.38 -2.28
CA ALA A 43 -0.70 8.52 -0.84
C ALA A 43 0.39 7.54 -0.40
N ARG A 44 1.25 7.98 0.53
CA ARG A 44 2.26 7.11 1.12
C ARG A 44 1.64 6.34 2.30
N LEU A 45 1.69 5.02 2.24
CA LEU A 45 1.19 4.15 3.32
C LEU A 45 2.31 3.81 4.30
N ALA A 46 3.46 3.39 3.77
CA ALA A 46 4.66 3.08 4.52
C ALA A 46 5.90 3.43 3.69
N ARG A 47 7.10 3.18 4.22
CA ARG A 47 8.32 3.35 3.42
C ARG A 47 8.33 2.35 2.27
N GLY A 48 8.29 2.87 1.04
CA GLY A 48 8.33 2.05 -0.17
C GLY A 48 6.99 1.48 -0.62
N SER A 49 5.89 1.81 0.08
CA SER A 49 4.54 1.30 -0.21
C SER A 49 3.56 2.46 -0.34
N TYR A 50 2.78 2.45 -1.41
CA TYR A 50 1.96 3.57 -1.84
C TYR A 50 0.56 3.11 -2.24
N PHE A 51 -0.41 4.01 -2.09
CA PHE A 51 -1.78 3.88 -2.56
C PHE A 51 -1.98 4.82 -3.76
N ASN A 52 -2.55 4.31 -4.85
CA ASN A 52 -2.91 5.09 -6.02
C ASN A 52 -4.25 5.82 -5.82
N SER A 53 -4.19 6.95 -5.11
CA SER A 53 -5.36 7.76 -4.75
C SER A 53 -6.04 8.47 -5.92
N LEU A 54 -5.35 8.62 -7.06
CA LEU A 54 -5.93 9.22 -8.26
C LEU A 54 -6.91 8.26 -8.93
N VAL A 55 -6.47 7.03 -9.21
CA VAL A 55 -7.26 6.04 -9.94
C VAL A 55 -8.30 5.36 -9.04
N PHE A 56 -7.92 5.06 -7.79
CA PHE A 56 -8.76 4.29 -6.86
C PHE A 56 -9.40 5.14 -5.77
N ARG A 57 -9.65 6.42 -6.04
CA ARG A 57 -10.24 7.36 -5.06
C ARG A 57 -11.52 6.85 -4.41
N ASN A 58 -12.38 6.20 -5.19
CA ASN A 58 -13.69 5.70 -4.74
C ASN A 58 -13.61 4.33 -4.05
N GLN A 59 -12.43 3.72 -4.00
CA GLN A 59 -12.19 2.39 -3.46
C GLN A 59 -10.91 2.41 -2.59
N PRO A 60 -10.91 3.17 -1.49
CA PRO A 60 -9.78 3.18 -0.58
C PRO A 60 -9.52 1.76 -0.04
N PRO A 61 -8.24 1.37 0.15
CA PRO A 61 -7.91 0.07 0.70
C PRO A 61 -8.39 -0.03 2.15
N THR A 62 -8.76 -1.23 2.57
CA THR A 62 -9.09 -1.46 3.99
C THR A 62 -7.82 -1.45 4.84
N VAL A 63 -7.96 -1.28 6.15
CA VAL A 63 -6.80 -1.24 7.07
C VAL A 63 -6.04 -2.57 7.03
N GLU A 64 -6.76 -3.68 6.89
CA GLU A 64 -6.23 -5.03 6.77
C GLU A 64 -5.39 -5.20 5.48
N GLU A 65 -5.90 -4.72 4.35
CA GLU A 65 -5.19 -4.76 3.08
C GLU A 65 -3.88 -3.96 3.16
N VAL A 66 -3.93 -2.78 3.78
CA VAL A 66 -2.73 -1.95 4.00
C VAL A 66 -1.73 -2.66 4.91
N ALA A 67 -2.19 -3.26 6.02
CA ALA A 67 -1.32 -3.97 6.96
C ALA A 67 -0.59 -5.15 6.28
N CYS A 68 -1.33 -5.97 5.52
CA CYS A 68 -0.78 -7.11 4.79
C CYS A 68 0.09 -6.69 3.59
N PHE A 69 -0.13 -5.50 3.02
CA PHE A 69 0.69 -5.00 1.92
C PHE A 69 2.00 -4.36 2.42
N ALA A 70 1.94 -3.60 3.53
CA ALA A 70 3.06 -2.84 4.05
C ALA A 70 4.23 -3.74 4.48
N ARG A 71 3.93 -4.94 4.99
CA ARG A 71 4.92 -5.97 5.33
C ARG A 71 4.38 -7.32 4.87
N ARG A 72 5.21 -8.12 4.21
CA ARG A 72 4.83 -9.45 3.72
C ARG A 72 5.86 -10.48 4.21
N PRO A 73 5.45 -11.69 4.62
CA PRO A 73 4.07 -12.14 4.84
C PRO A 73 3.53 -11.65 6.20
N THR A 74 2.33 -11.07 6.22
CA THR A 74 1.67 -10.58 7.43
C THR A 74 0.22 -11.04 7.46
N TYR A 75 -0.26 -11.44 8.64
CA TYR A 75 -1.60 -11.96 8.89
C TYR A 75 -2.28 -11.15 9.99
N ILE A 76 -3.53 -10.74 9.76
CA ILE A 76 -4.36 -10.07 10.76
C ILE A 76 -4.64 -11.04 11.91
N SER A 77 -4.43 -10.59 13.15
CA SER A 77 -4.52 -11.46 14.33
C SER A 77 -4.92 -10.68 15.58
N CYS A 78 -4.87 -11.35 16.73
CA CYS A 78 -5.18 -10.81 18.06
C CYS A 78 -6.55 -10.11 18.12
N GLU A 79 -6.63 -8.94 18.75
CA GLU A 79 -7.85 -8.19 19.02
C GLU A 79 -8.59 -7.81 17.73
N TRP A 80 -7.86 -7.42 16.67
CA TRP A 80 -8.47 -7.07 15.39
C TRP A 80 -9.18 -8.25 14.74
N ALA A 81 -8.54 -9.42 14.71
CA ALA A 81 -9.15 -10.63 14.16
C ALA A 81 -10.36 -11.08 15.00
N MET A 82 -10.25 -11.05 16.32
CA MET A 82 -11.36 -11.40 17.21
C MET A 82 -12.56 -10.45 17.03
N ASN A 83 -12.32 -9.15 16.92
CA ASN A 83 -13.38 -8.17 16.65
C ASN A 83 -14.01 -8.39 15.26
N TYR A 84 -13.20 -8.61 14.22
CA TYR A 84 -13.68 -8.90 12.87
C TYR A 84 -14.60 -10.14 12.82
N HIS A 85 -14.29 -11.17 13.60
CA HIS A 85 -15.11 -12.39 13.71
C HIS A 85 -16.27 -12.29 14.73
N GLY A 86 -16.49 -11.13 15.35
CA GLY A 86 -17.56 -10.94 16.33
C GLY A 86 -17.33 -11.63 17.68
N LEU A 87 -16.09 -12.03 17.97
CA LEU A 87 -15.70 -12.68 19.24
C LEU A 87 -15.42 -11.65 20.35
N LEU A 88 -15.30 -10.36 20.01
CA LEU A 88 -14.93 -9.31 20.94
C LEU A 88 -15.81 -8.07 20.72
N LEU A 89 -16.48 -7.60 21.79
CA LEU A 89 -17.43 -6.47 21.74
C LEU A 89 -16.74 -5.10 21.65
N GLN A 90 -15.52 -4.97 22.17
CA GLN A 90 -14.74 -3.74 22.09
C GLN A 90 -14.23 -3.52 20.66
N VAL A 91 -14.24 -2.26 20.21
CA VAL A 91 -13.67 -1.90 18.91
C VAL A 91 -12.18 -1.60 19.09
N PRO A 92 -11.27 -2.38 18.49
CA PRO A 92 -9.84 -2.12 18.58
C PRO A 92 -9.47 -0.85 17.83
N LEU A 93 -8.67 0.02 18.46
CA LEU A 93 -8.23 1.28 17.85
C LEU A 93 -7.04 1.11 16.88
N THR A 94 -6.33 -0.02 16.98
CA THR A 94 -5.11 -0.29 16.20
C THR A 94 -5.23 -1.67 15.56
N CYS A 95 -4.90 -1.77 14.27
CA CYS A 95 -4.84 -3.04 13.56
C CYS A 95 -3.66 -3.88 14.05
N THR A 96 -3.97 -5.05 14.60
CA THR A 96 -3.00 -6.03 15.08
C THR A 96 -2.76 -7.10 14.03
N ALA A 97 -1.49 -7.31 13.68
CA ALA A 97 -1.10 -8.30 12.70
C ALA A 97 0.23 -8.96 13.10
N ILE A 98 0.33 -10.26 12.85
CA ILE A 98 1.52 -11.06 13.10
C ILE A 98 2.25 -11.29 11.78
N THR A 99 3.56 -11.10 11.79
CA THR A 99 4.43 -11.37 10.64
C THR A 99 5.32 -12.54 11.02
N LEU A 100 5.56 -13.46 10.09
CA LEU A 100 6.57 -14.49 10.30
C LEU A 100 7.94 -13.83 10.36
N HIS A 101 8.81 -14.30 11.27
CA HIS A 101 10.19 -13.86 11.30
C HIS A 101 10.83 -14.07 9.93
N SER A 102 11.60 -13.10 9.45
CA SER A 102 12.37 -13.20 8.22
C SER A 102 13.54 -14.16 8.43
N THR A 103 13.27 -15.46 8.51
CA THR A 103 14.29 -16.52 8.49
C THR A 103 14.63 -16.93 7.05
N TYR A 104 13.95 -16.37 6.04
CA TYR A 104 14.27 -16.63 4.63
C TYR A 104 14.49 -15.32 3.87
N GLY A 105 15.74 -15.08 3.45
CA GLY A 105 16.10 -14.16 2.37
C GLY A 105 16.64 -12.78 2.79
N THR A 106 17.88 -12.72 3.28
CA THR A 106 18.80 -11.61 2.99
C THR A 106 19.64 -11.96 1.78
#